data_AF-T1AJ95-F1
#
_entry.id   AF-T1AJ95-F1
#
_cell.length_a   1.000
_cell.length_b   1.000
_cell.length_c   1.000
_cell.angle_alpha   90.00
_cell.angle_beta   90.00
_cell.angle_gamma   90.00
#
_symmetry.space_group_name_H-M   'P 1'
#
loop_
_entity.id
_entity.type
_entity.pdbx_description
1 polymer ?
#
loop_
_entity_poly.entity_id
_entity_poly.type
_entity_poly.pdbx_seq_one_letter_code
_entity_poly.pdbx_strand_id
1 'polypeptide(L)'
;MQVWSAENEKWDYVDALRSSLRHDPDIIMIGEIRDGESARVSVQAARTGHLILTTLHVTSVFEIFERLLDFGISYLDILSVTKVVMNQRLLKKLCSCARPRPIVPGDMVGD
;
A
#
# COMPACT_ATOMS: atom_id res chain seq x y z
N MET A 1 -7.61 6.45 15.78
CA MET A 1 -8.76 7.19 15.19
C MET A 1 -8.95 6.69 13.77
N GLN A 2 -10.17 6.36 13.36
CA GLN A 2 -10.48 6.02 11.96
C GLN A 2 -11.19 7.19 11.31
N VAL A 3 -10.65 7.69 10.20
CA VAL A 3 -11.24 8.77 9.40
C VAL A 3 -11.58 8.18 8.03
N TRP A 4 -12.80 8.41 7.59
CA TRP A 4 -13.30 7.91 6.31
C TRP A 4 -13.37 9.08 5.31
N SER A 5 -12.86 8.85 4.10
CA SER A 5 -13.05 9.75 2.97
C SER A 5 -14.19 9.20 2.11
N ALA A 6 -15.16 10.06 1.77
CA ALA A 6 -16.23 9.73 0.84
C ALA A 6 -16.07 10.58 -0.43
N GLU A 7 -16.26 9.95 -1.60
CA GLU A 7 -16.07 10.56 -2.94
C GLU A 7 -16.94 11.81 -3.19
N ASN A 8 -17.99 12.01 -2.39
CA ASN A 8 -18.92 13.15 -2.45
C ASN A 8 -18.80 14.13 -1.26
N GLU A 9 -17.81 13.95 -0.38
CA GLU A 9 -17.51 14.88 0.71
C GLU A 9 -16.19 15.61 0.49
N LYS A 10 -16.11 16.81 1.06
CA LYS A 10 -15.03 17.80 0.91
C LYS A 10 -13.72 17.42 1.64
N TRP A 11 -13.44 16.13 1.84
CA TRP A 11 -12.31 15.62 2.60
C TRP A 11 -11.48 14.66 1.76
N ASP A 12 -10.35 15.17 1.28
CA ASP A 12 -9.35 14.40 0.55
C ASP A 12 -8.41 13.67 1.53
N TYR A 13 -7.78 12.57 1.09
CA TYR A 13 -6.84 11.76 1.89
C TYR A 13 -5.74 12.60 2.54
N VAL A 14 -5.28 13.60 1.80
CA VAL A 14 -4.24 14.52 2.25
C VAL A 14 -4.70 15.36 3.45
N ASP A 15 -5.95 15.81 3.46
CA ASP A 15 -6.48 16.61 4.56
C ASP A 15 -6.69 15.77 5.82
N ALA A 16 -7.18 14.54 5.65
CA ALA A 16 -7.29 13.56 6.73
C ALA A 16 -5.90 13.23 7.34
N LEU A 17 -4.88 13.05 6.49
CA LEU A 17 -3.51 12.80 6.92
C LEU A 17 -2.92 14.01 7.67
N ARG A 18 -3.04 15.22 7.12
CA ARG A 18 -2.59 16.47 7.77
C ARG A 18 -3.27 16.68 9.12
N SER A 19 -4.56 16.35 9.24
CA SER A 19 -5.25 16.44 10.52
C SER A 19 -4.78 15.40 11.52
N SER A 20 -4.55 14.16 11.07
CA SER A 20 -4.08 13.07 11.93
C SER A 20 -2.74 13.40 12.59
N LEU A 21 -1.82 14.08 11.89
CA LEU A 21 -0.53 14.51 12.44
C LEU A 21 -0.65 15.47 13.65
N ARG A 22 -1.81 16.12 13.87
CA ARG A 22 -2.05 16.97 15.05
C ARG A 22 -2.53 16.19 16.28
N HIS A 23 -2.73 14.89 16.16
CA HIS A 23 -3.16 14.01 17.25
C HIS A 23 -2.02 13.24 17.90
N ASP A 24 -0.76 13.60 17.63
CA ASP A 24 0.44 12.90 18.12
C ASP A 24 0.43 11.38 17.81
N PRO A 25 0.20 10.96 16.54
CA PRO A 25 0.12 9.54 16.22
C PRO A 25 1.51 8.89 16.12
N ASP A 26 1.67 7.64 16.56
CA ASP A 26 2.87 6.85 16.26
C ASP A 26 2.79 6.13 14.90
N ILE A 27 1.59 5.66 14.56
CA ILE A 27 1.31 4.83 13.38
C ILE A 27 0.12 5.41 12.63
N ILE A 28 0.25 5.53 11.31
CA ILE A 28 -0.82 6.02 10.43
C ILE A 28 -1.05 5.00 9.31
N MET A 29 -2.31 4.62 9.11
CA MET A 29 -2.71 3.76 8.00
C MET A 29 -3.47 4.59 6.96
N ILE A 30 -2.98 4.57 5.72
CA ILE A 30 -3.60 5.22 4.57
C ILE A 30 -4.09 4.10 3.66
N GLY A 31 -5.39 4.04 3.40
CA GLY A 31 -6.01 2.94 2.66
C GLY A 31 -5.28 2.59 1.37
N GLU A 32 -5.08 3.57 0.50
CA GLU A 32 -4.31 3.44 -0.73
C GLU A 32 -3.65 4.78 -1.11
N ILE A 33 -2.56 4.72 -1.88
CA ILE A 33 -1.96 5.89 -2.54
C ILE A 33 -2.37 5.87 -4.02
N ARG A 34 -3.15 6.87 -4.45
CA ARG A 34 -3.67 6.98 -5.83
C ARG A 34 -2.94 8.00 -6.69
N ASP A 35 -2.26 8.95 -6.07
CA ASP A 35 -1.68 10.12 -6.71
C ASP A 35 -0.37 10.57 -6.03
N GLY A 36 0.33 11.49 -6.69
CA GLY A 36 1.60 12.01 -6.22
C GLY A 36 1.53 12.93 -5.00
N GLU A 37 0.40 13.59 -4.74
CA GLU A 37 0.26 14.40 -3.52
C GLU A 37 0.15 13.50 -2.28
N SER A 38 -0.74 12.50 -2.34
CA SER A 38 -0.89 11.47 -1.31
C SER A 38 0.44 10.76 -1.04
N ALA A 39 1.19 10.42 -2.09
CA ALA A 39 2.52 9.82 -1.96
C ALA A 39 3.52 10.75 -1.25
N ARG A 40 3.57 12.03 -1.64
CA ARG A 40 4.50 13.01 -1.05
C ARG A 40 4.23 13.22 0.42
N VAL A 41 2.97 13.40 0.82
CA VAL A 41 2.63 13.63 2.24
C VAL A 41 2.88 12.38 3.08
N SER A 42 2.64 11.19 2.53
CA SER A 42 2.97 9.91 3.18
C SER A 42 4.47 9.79 3.46
N VAL A 43 5.31 10.08 2.46
CA VAL A 43 6.78 10.04 2.62
C VAL A 43 7.27 11.08 3.63
N GLN A 44 6.71 12.29 3.61
CA GLN A 44 7.05 13.32 4.59
C GLN A 44 6.68 12.91 6.02
N ALA A 45 5.48 12.35 6.23
CA ALA A 45 5.07 11.83 7.53
C ALA A 45 5.98 10.68 8.00
N ALA A 46 6.38 9.79 7.09
CA ALA A 46 7.32 8.72 7.41
C ALA A 46 8.71 9.25 7.84
N ARG A 47 9.19 10.31 7.18
CA ARG A 47 10.47 10.95 7.52
C ARG A 47 10.48 11.63 8.89
N THR A 48 9.34 12.13 9.34
CA THR A 48 9.22 12.77 10.66
C THR A 48 9.06 11.75 11.80
N GLY A 49 9.15 10.45 11.52
CA GLY A 49 9.20 9.39 12.52
C GLY A 49 7.94 8.54 12.63
N HIS A 50 6.90 8.83 11.85
CA HIS A 50 5.65 8.08 11.88
C HIS A 50 5.77 6.78 11.09
N LEU A 51 5.25 5.67 11.62
CA LEU A 51 5.12 4.45 10.82
C LEU A 51 3.91 4.58 9.89
N ILE A 52 4.17 4.61 8.57
CA ILE A 52 3.11 4.64 7.56
C ILE A 52 2.85 3.24 7.02
N LEU A 53 1.58 2.82 7.07
CA LEU A 53 1.09 1.62 6.41
C LEU A 53 0.17 2.02 5.27
N THR A 54 0.41 1.50 4.07
CA THR A 54 -0.42 1.82 2.91
C THR A 54 -0.41 0.72 1.87
N THR A 55 -1.29 0.83 0.87
CA THR A 55 -1.39 -0.10 -0.24
C THR A 55 -1.25 0.61 -1.58
N LEU A 56 -0.78 -0.14 -2.57
CA LEU A 56 -0.64 0.27 -3.96
C LEU A 56 -1.15 -0.86 -4.85
N HIS A 57 -1.90 -0.50 -5.89
CA HIS A 57 -2.36 -1.46 -6.89
C HIS A 57 -1.25 -1.74 -7.91
N VAL A 58 -0.54 -2.84 -7.68
CA VAL A 58 0.60 -3.31 -8.48
C VAL A 58 0.57 -4.84 -8.59
N THR A 59 1.18 -5.39 -9.64
CA THR A 59 1.16 -6.83 -9.87
C THR A 59 2.37 -7.56 -9.29
N SER A 60 3.44 -6.83 -8.97
CA SER A 60 4.65 -7.34 -8.34
C SER A 60 5.24 -6.39 -7.29
N VAL A 61 6.17 -6.88 -6.47
CA VAL A 61 6.87 -6.08 -5.46
C VAL A 61 7.75 -4.99 -6.10
N PHE A 62 8.35 -5.26 -7.27
CA PHE A 62 9.25 -4.31 -7.93
C PHE A 62 8.51 -3.11 -8.52
N GLU A 63 7.31 -3.35 -9.06
CA GLU A 63 6.42 -2.31 -9.60
C GLU A 63 6.03 -1.25 -8.56
N ILE A 64 6.13 -1.54 -7.25
CA ILE A 64 5.85 -0.55 -6.20
C ILE A 64 6.85 0.61 -6.27
N PHE A 65 8.12 0.32 -6.52
CA PHE A 65 9.14 1.35 -6.63
C PHE A 65 8.94 2.19 -7.89
N GLU A 66 8.68 1.54 -9.02
CA GLU A 66 8.37 2.20 -10.29
C GLU A 66 7.13 3.10 -10.14
N ARG A 67 6.08 2.60 -9.50
CA ARG A 67 4.85 3.36 -9.28
C ARG A 67 5.05 4.60 -8.41
N LEU A 68 5.90 4.51 -7.38
CA LEU A 68 6.25 5.65 -6.55
C LEU A 68 7.11 6.68 -7.30
N LEU A 69 7.97 6.22 -8.22
CA LEU A 69 8.73 7.10 -9.11
C LEU A 69 7.78 7.82 -10.10
N ASP A 70 6.78 7.14 -10.66
CA ASP A 70 5.74 7.74 -11.52
C ASP A 70 4.95 8.85 -10.78
N PHE A 71 4.74 8.67 -9.49
CA PHE A 71 4.13 9.65 -8.60
C PHE A 71 5.04 10.83 -8.22
N GLY A 72 6.28 10.84 -8.72
CA GLY A 72 7.24 11.91 -8.53
C GLY A 72 7.97 11.86 -7.18
N ILE A 73 7.98 10.70 -6.51
CA ILE A 73 8.80 10.48 -5.32
C ILE A 73 10.21 10.14 -5.77
N SER A 74 11.23 10.77 -5.17
CA SER A 74 12.61 10.48 -5.57
C SER A 74 13.06 9.11 -5.06
N TYR A 75 13.95 8.45 -5.80
CA TYR A 75 14.51 7.15 -5.43
C TYR A 75 15.13 7.16 -4.02
N LEU A 76 15.86 8.23 -3.66
CA LEU A 76 16.46 8.37 -2.34
C LEU A 76 15.41 8.49 -1.24
N ASP A 77 14.29 9.18 -1.51
CA ASP A 77 13.22 9.30 -0.53
C ASP A 77 12.59 7.93 -0.26
N ILE A 78 12.30 7.16 -1.32
CA ILE A 78 11.73 5.82 -1.20
C ILE A 78 12.66 4.93 -0.37
N LEU A 79 13.94 4.85 -0.72
CA LEU A 79 14.92 4.07 0.04
C LEU A 79 15.04 4.50 1.51
N SER A 80 14.89 5.80 1.79
CA SER A 80 15.07 6.33 3.15
C SER A 80 13.94 5.98 4.12
N VAL A 81 12.72 5.74 3.62
CA VAL A 81 11.52 5.54 4.46
C VAL A 81 10.94 4.14 4.36
N THR A 82 11.15 3.43 3.26
CA THR A 82 10.55 2.11 3.04
C THR A 82 11.24 1.05 3.91
N LYS A 83 10.45 0.39 4.77
CA LYS A 83 10.94 -0.70 5.63
C LYS A 83 10.63 -2.08 5.06
N VAL A 84 9.42 -2.27 4.56
CA VAL A 84 8.90 -3.55 4.06
C VAL A 84 7.98 -3.28 2.89
N VAL A 85 8.03 -4.17 1.90
CA VAL A 85 7.08 -4.20 0.78
C VAL A 85 6.54 -5.63 0.67
N MET A 86 5.23 -5.76 0.49
CA MET A 86 4.54 -7.05 0.39
C MET A 86 3.60 -7.03 -0.81
N ASN A 87 3.71 -8.04 -1.67
CA ASN A 87 2.69 -8.36 -2.67
C ASN A 87 1.95 -9.62 -2.22
N GLN A 88 0.63 -9.53 -2.08
CA GLN A 88 -0.20 -10.62 -1.55
C GLN A 88 -1.20 -11.07 -2.61
N ARG A 89 -1.25 -12.37 -2.87
CA ARG A 89 -2.32 -13.03 -3.63
C ARG A 89 -3.09 -13.96 -2.71
N LEU A 90 -4.42 -13.99 -2.85
CA LEU A 90 -5.27 -14.91 -2.10
C LEU A 90 -5.54 -16.16 -2.93
N LEU A 91 -5.15 -17.32 -2.40
CA LEU A 91 -5.43 -18.61 -3.02
C LEU A 91 -6.65 -19.25 -2.35
N LYS A 92 -7.39 -20.04 -3.15
CA LYS A 92 -8.51 -20.82 -2.62
C LYS A 92 -7.98 -21.91 -1.69
N LYS A 93 -8.64 -22.09 -0.55
CA LYS A 93 -8.40 -23.25 0.32
C LYS A 93 -9.02 -24.50 -0.32
N LEU A 94 -8.33 -25.62 -0.24
CA LEU A 94 -8.88 -26.91 -0.66
C LEU A 94 -10.02 -27.32 0.29
N CYS A 95 -11.08 -27.91 -0.28
CA CYS A 95 -12.15 -28.53 0.50
C CYS A 95 -11.62 -29.77 1.24
N SER A 96 -12.27 -30.16 2.34
CA SER A 96 -11.96 -31.40 3.06
C SER A 96 -12.12 -32.66 2.21
N CYS A 97 -12.89 -32.61 1.12
CA CYS A 97 -13.04 -33.72 0.18
C CYS A 97 -11.96 -33.77 -0.93
N ALA A 98 -11.01 -32.83 -0.94
CA ALA A 98 -9.97 -32.78 -1.95
C ALA A 98 -9.10 -34.04 -1.94
N ARG A 99 -8.77 -34.56 -3.13
CA ARG A 99 -7.89 -35.72 -3.29
C ARG A 99 -6.58 -35.31 -3.96
N PRO A 100 -5.43 -35.86 -3.55
CA PRO A 100 -4.17 -35.63 -4.24
C PRO A 100 -4.29 -36.02 -5.70
N ARG A 101 -3.75 -35.18 -6.59
CA ARG A 101 -3.54 -35.52 -8.00
C ARG A 101 -2.14 -35.07 -8.42
N PRO A 102 -1.54 -35.72 -9.44
CA PRO A 102 -0.27 -35.25 -10.00
C PRO A 102 -0.39 -33.82 -10.53
N ILE A 103 0.68 -33.04 -10.36
CA ILE A 103 0.85 -31.73 -10.97
C ILE A 103 1.15 -31.94 -12.45
N VAL A 104 0.38 -31.32 -13.33
CA VAL A 104 0.56 -31.36 -14.79
C VAL A 104 0.98 -29.99 -15.32
N PRO A 105 1.65 -29.93 -16.49
CA PRO A 105 1.93 -28.65 -17.16
C PRO A 105 0.62 -27.87 -17.35
N GLY A 106 0.54 -26.68 -16.77
CA GLY A 106 -0.68 -25.85 -16.70
C GLY A 106 -1.14 -25.53 -15.27
N ASP A 107 -0.81 -26.38 -14.28
CA ASP A 107 -1.21 -26.16 -12.89
C ASP A 107 -0.46 -25.03 -12.17
N MET A 108 0.75 -24.72 -12.64
CA MET A 108 1.60 -23.66 -12.08
C MET A 108 1.51 -22.35 -12.86
N VAL A 109 0.63 -22.27 -13.86
CA VAL A 109 0.30 -21.01 -14.51
C VAL A 109 -0.77 -20.36 -13.65
N GLY A 110 -0.33 -19.50 -12.71
CA GLY A 110 -1.26 -18.55 -12.11
C GLY A 110 -1.79 -17.63 -13.20
N ASP A 111 -3.01 -17.12 -13.02
CA ASP A 111 -3.50 -15.98 -13.80
C ASP A 111 -2.48 -14.81 -13.76
#